data_AF-A0A922NE67-F1
#
_entry.id   AF-A0A922NE67-F1
#
_cell.length_a   1.000
_cell.length_b   1.000
_cell.length_c   1.000
_cell.angle_alpha   90.00
_cell.angle_beta   90.00
_cell.angle_gamma   90.00
#
_symmetry.space_group_name_H-M   'P 1'
#
loop_
_entity.id
_entity.type
_entity.pdbx_description
1 polymer ?
#
loop_
_entity_poly.entity_id
_entity_poly.type
_entity_poly.pdbx_seq_one_letter_code
_entity_poly.pdbx_strand_id
1 'polypeptide(L)'
;MVSESVIEMVTERLHAWADFHKGQLPANIIYYRDGVSAGHYAKVKKDELTAIRTAYTAVRKTKGLKPQGLNLTAVIVTKRHHTRFYPTSDGETDKIDFYLQSHSGIKGTARPTHYFVLENKVPGLTLEALRDLTHDLAYSYVRSMTPVSYVPPTYYADRLCERGRLYVRRFLVGDDLNFRMEVDAARDKLRAQLKVKRKDEFGDDKDGMIGKEQIRKRMDEDTVNKDVKKWVFEKIKEEFNRYGDGGDGGGDVGQGNPWGRELGKTMFWM
;
A
#
# COMPACT_ATOMS: atom_id res chain seq x y z
N MET A 1 -3.26 -1.43 12.15
CA MET A 1 -3.02 -2.23 10.93
C MET A 1 -2.39 -1.41 9.80
N VAL A 2 -3.12 -0.55 9.05
CA VAL A 2 -2.49 0.19 7.92
C VAL A 2 -1.44 1.20 8.40
N SER A 3 -1.75 2.00 9.41
CA SER A 3 -0.82 2.98 9.99
C SER A 3 0.48 2.35 10.51
N GLU A 4 0.39 1.20 11.18
CA GLU A 4 1.56 0.45 11.68
C GLU A 4 2.47 -0.01 10.54
N SER A 5 1.91 -0.60 9.48
CA SER A 5 2.71 -1.04 8.33
C SER A 5 3.40 0.14 7.61
N VAL A 6 2.74 1.30 7.52
CA VAL A 6 3.35 2.49 6.92
C VAL A 6 4.49 3.02 7.80
N ILE A 7 4.35 2.95 9.13
CA ILE A 7 5.44 3.33 10.05
C ILE A 7 6.68 2.47 9.80
N GLU A 8 6.52 1.15 9.71
CA GLU A 8 7.63 0.22 9.48
C GLU A 8 8.32 0.47 8.13
N MET A 9 7.53 0.56 7.04
CA MET A 9 8.08 0.81 5.70
C MET A 9 8.81 2.15 5.62
N VAL A 10 8.26 3.22 6.20
CA VAL A 10 8.89 4.54 6.19
C VAL A 10 10.14 4.54 7.06
N THR A 11 10.11 3.86 8.21
CA THR A 11 11.27 3.71 9.09
C THR A 11 12.44 3.06 8.35
N GLU A 12 12.19 1.96 7.65
CA GLU A 12 13.19 1.28 6.83
C GLU A 12 13.81 2.21 5.77
N ARG A 13 12.97 2.99 5.06
CA ARG A 13 13.45 3.95 4.05
C ARG A 13 14.24 5.11 4.65
N LEU A 14 13.90 5.57 5.86
CA LEU A 14 14.63 6.61 6.57
C LEU A 14 16.00 6.13 7.04
N HIS A 15 16.11 4.88 7.50
CA HIS A 15 17.39 4.25 7.80
C HIS A 15 18.26 4.16 6.56
N ALA A 16 17.72 3.60 5.46
CA ALA A 16 18.43 3.52 4.19
C ALA A 16 18.91 4.90 3.71
N TRP A 17 18.06 5.92 3.75
CA TRP A 17 18.47 7.30 3.42
C TRP A 17 19.63 7.77 4.28
N ALA A 18 19.53 7.59 5.60
CA ALA A 18 20.56 8.05 6.53
C ALA A 18 21.90 7.37 6.28
N ASP A 19 21.91 6.11 5.89
CA ASP A 19 23.14 5.37 5.58
C ASP A 19 23.88 5.98 4.38
N PHE A 20 23.14 6.42 3.34
CA PHE A 20 23.70 7.15 2.20
C PHE A 20 24.03 8.63 2.50
N HIS A 21 23.44 9.22 3.53
CA HIS A 21 23.54 10.65 3.84
C HIS A 21 24.24 10.94 5.18
N LYS A 22 25.25 10.13 5.53
CA LYS A 22 26.11 10.35 6.71
C LYS A 22 25.31 10.51 8.02
N GLY A 23 24.25 9.72 8.18
CA GLY A 23 23.39 9.72 9.36
C GLY A 23 22.31 10.81 9.38
N GLN A 24 22.27 11.71 8.38
CA GLN A 24 21.26 12.76 8.29
C GLN A 24 19.93 12.24 7.74
N LEU A 25 18.83 12.81 8.23
CA LEU A 25 17.49 12.53 7.71
C LEU A 25 17.09 13.57 6.65
N PRO A 26 16.20 13.22 5.70
CA PRO A 26 15.76 14.15 4.69
C PRO A 26 15.01 15.33 5.33
N ALA A 27 15.24 16.54 4.82
CA ALA A 27 14.52 17.75 5.23
C ALA A 27 13.10 17.81 4.63
N ASN A 28 12.96 17.28 3.40
CA ASN A 28 11.73 17.28 2.62
C ASN A 28 11.39 15.86 2.20
N ILE A 29 10.12 15.46 2.32
CA ILE A 29 9.59 14.21 1.78
C ILE A 29 8.41 14.55 0.86
N ILE A 30 8.45 14.01 -0.36
CA ILE A 30 7.32 14.02 -1.29
C ILE A 30 6.74 12.61 -1.33
N TYR A 31 5.47 12.48 -0.97
CA TYR A 31 4.74 11.21 -0.89
C TYR A 31 3.70 11.14 -1.99
N TYR A 32 3.95 10.31 -3.00
CA TYR A 32 2.97 10.00 -4.05
C TYR A 32 2.22 8.71 -3.70
N ARG A 33 0.89 8.76 -3.71
CA ARG A 33 0.01 7.65 -3.32
C ARG A 33 -0.95 7.29 -4.45
N ASP A 34 -0.81 6.11 -5.06
CA ASP A 34 -1.75 5.61 -6.09
C ASP A 34 -2.90 4.77 -5.52
N GLY A 35 -4.00 4.62 -6.26
CA GLY A 35 -5.02 3.61 -5.95
C GLY A 35 -5.98 4.00 -4.82
N VAL A 36 -6.21 5.29 -4.61
CA VAL A 36 -7.12 5.82 -3.59
C VAL A 36 -8.24 6.61 -4.26
N SER A 37 -9.49 6.30 -3.94
CA SER A 37 -10.65 7.10 -4.39
C SER A 37 -10.87 8.32 -3.51
N ALA A 38 -11.53 9.36 -4.03
CA ALA A 38 -11.78 10.62 -3.33
C ALA A 38 -12.36 10.47 -1.91
N GLY A 39 -13.25 9.48 -1.69
CA GLY A 39 -13.84 9.20 -0.38
C GLY A 39 -12.83 8.77 0.71
N HIS A 40 -11.62 8.38 0.33
CA HIS A 40 -10.57 7.93 1.25
C HIS A 40 -9.49 8.99 1.51
N TYR A 41 -9.55 10.17 0.87
CA TYR A 41 -8.52 11.21 1.00
C TYR A 41 -8.33 11.68 2.45
N ALA A 42 -9.44 11.90 3.16
CA ALA A 42 -9.41 12.28 4.57
C ALA A 42 -8.74 11.21 5.44
N LYS A 43 -8.95 9.92 5.11
CA LYS A 43 -8.34 8.80 5.80
C LYS A 43 -6.84 8.72 5.55
N VAL A 44 -6.40 8.88 4.30
CA VAL A 44 -4.95 8.94 3.97
C VAL A 44 -4.27 10.08 4.72
N LYS A 45 -4.88 11.27 4.71
CA LYS A 45 -4.37 12.43 5.43
C LYS A 45 -4.24 12.17 6.94
N LYS A 46 -5.26 11.56 7.54
CA LYS A 46 -5.29 11.29 8.99
C LYS A 46 -4.36 10.15 9.39
N ASP A 47 -4.39 9.03 8.67
CA ASP A 47 -3.76 7.79 9.11
C ASP A 47 -2.33 7.67 8.55
N GLU A 48 -2.17 7.83 7.23
CA GLU A 48 -0.88 7.57 6.55
C GLU A 48 0.11 8.73 6.75
N LEU A 49 -0.32 9.99 6.63
CA LEU A 49 0.60 11.13 6.84
C LEU A 49 1.03 11.25 8.31
N THR A 50 0.12 10.94 9.25
CA THR A 50 0.46 10.85 10.68
C THR A 50 1.44 9.71 10.95
N ALA A 51 1.28 8.56 10.28
CA ALA A 51 2.23 7.44 10.34
C ALA A 51 3.62 7.86 9.84
N ILE A 52 3.72 8.55 8.69
CA ILE A 52 5.00 9.07 8.16
C ILE A 52 5.69 9.98 9.17
N ARG A 53 4.94 10.93 9.77
CA ARG A 53 5.48 11.87 10.77
C ARG A 53 5.92 11.16 12.06
N THR A 54 5.16 10.16 12.48
CA THR A 54 5.48 9.32 13.65
C THR A 54 6.78 8.56 13.41
N ALA A 55 6.92 7.87 12.28
CA ALA A 55 8.14 7.17 11.89
C ALA A 55 9.35 8.10 11.84
N TYR A 56 9.22 9.26 11.20
CA TYR A 56 10.28 10.27 11.13
C TYR A 56 10.73 10.72 12.52
N THR A 57 9.79 11.03 13.40
CA THR A 57 10.09 11.46 14.77
C THR A 57 10.78 10.37 15.58
N ALA A 58 10.35 9.11 15.42
CA ALA A 58 10.96 7.97 16.08
C ALA A 58 12.42 7.78 15.64
N VAL A 59 12.68 7.70 14.33
CA VAL A 59 14.05 7.53 13.80
C VAL A 59 14.95 8.71 14.18
N ARG A 60 14.43 9.94 14.13
CA ARG A 60 15.15 11.15 14.56
C ARG A 60 15.61 11.07 16.01
N LYS A 61 14.71 10.62 16.91
CA LYS A 61 15.01 10.43 18.34
C LYS A 61 16.07 9.35 18.54
N THR A 62 15.91 8.20 17.88
CA THR A 62 16.86 7.07 17.97
C THR A 62 18.27 7.47 17.51
N LYS A 63 18.40 8.35 16.51
CA LYS A 63 19.68 8.86 16.03
C LYS A 63 20.22 10.08 16.79
N GLY A 64 19.52 10.59 17.81
CA GLY A 64 19.96 11.75 18.59
C GLY A 64 20.05 13.07 17.80
N LEU A 65 19.30 13.17 16.69
CA LEU A 65 19.32 14.37 15.84
C LEU A 65 18.51 15.51 16.48
N LYS A 66 18.93 16.76 16.21
CA LYS A 66 18.22 17.96 16.66
C LYS A 66 16.74 17.91 16.24
N PRO A 67 15.82 18.50 17.03
CA PRO A 67 14.41 18.54 16.71
C PRO A 67 14.17 19.42 15.47
N GLN A 68 14.29 18.82 14.30
CA GLN A 68 13.91 19.41 13.02
C GLN A 68 12.52 18.94 12.64
N GLY A 69 11.73 19.87 12.09
CA GLY A 69 10.45 19.57 11.46
C GLY A 69 10.65 18.82 10.15
N LEU A 70 9.65 18.01 9.78
CA LEU A 70 9.59 17.37 8.46
C LEU A 70 8.66 18.17 7.56
N ASN A 71 9.19 18.67 6.44
CA ASN A 71 8.36 19.20 5.38
C ASN A 71 7.84 18.04 4.53
N LEU A 72 6.53 17.79 4.61
CA LEU A 72 5.87 16.70 3.88
C LEU A 72 4.92 17.28 2.85
N THR A 73 5.08 16.87 1.61
CA THR A 73 4.12 17.12 0.53
C THR A 73 3.53 15.80 0.10
N ALA A 74 2.20 15.67 0.12
CA ALA A 74 1.49 14.44 -0.18
C ALA A 74 0.55 14.64 -1.37
N VAL A 75 0.69 13.77 -2.37
CA VAL A 75 -0.02 13.86 -3.64
C VAL A 75 -0.69 12.52 -3.93
N ILE A 76 -2.01 12.50 -4.03
CA ILE A 76 -2.74 11.32 -4.54
C ILE A 76 -2.61 11.30 -6.05
N VAL A 77 -2.26 10.14 -6.59
CA VAL A 77 -2.16 9.87 -8.01
C VAL A 77 -3.37 9.02 -8.40
N THR A 78 -4.13 9.44 -9.41
CA THR A 78 -5.28 8.71 -9.92
C THR A 78 -5.17 8.60 -11.43
N LYS A 79 -4.75 7.44 -11.94
CA LYS A 79 -4.62 7.19 -13.39
C LYS A 79 -5.93 6.75 -14.06
N ARG A 80 -6.79 6.05 -13.31
CA ARG A 80 -8.01 5.42 -13.84
C ARG A 80 -9.24 6.25 -13.47
N HIS A 81 -9.44 7.37 -14.14
CA HIS A 81 -10.65 8.20 -14.02
C HIS A 81 -11.42 8.32 -15.34
N HIS A 82 -12.67 8.79 -15.23
CA HIS A 82 -13.54 9.04 -16.38
C HIS A 82 -13.26 10.37 -17.08
N THR A 83 -12.50 11.29 -16.45
CA THR A 83 -12.13 12.57 -17.06
C THR A 83 -11.27 12.39 -18.32
N ARG A 84 -11.61 13.11 -19.38
CA ARG A 84 -10.85 13.25 -20.62
C ARG A 84 -10.76 14.73 -20.95
N PHE A 85 -9.64 15.16 -21.52
CA PHE A 85 -9.48 16.55 -21.92
C PHE A 85 -10.00 16.83 -23.31
N TYR A 86 -10.77 17.90 -23.39
CA TYR A 86 -11.12 18.61 -24.60
C TYR A 86 -10.65 20.06 -24.41
N PRO A 87 -10.10 20.71 -25.44
CA PRO A 87 -9.66 22.10 -25.33
C PRO A 87 -10.86 23.00 -25.02
N THR A 88 -10.83 23.67 -23.87
CA THR A 88 -11.80 24.71 -23.48
C THR A 88 -11.15 25.70 -22.52
N SER A 89 -11.59 26.96 -22.56
CA SER A 89 -11.08 28.08 -21.77
C SER A 89 -11.22 27.88 -20.26
N ASP A 90 -10.23 28.40 -19.52
CA ASP A 90 -9.98 28.13 -18.11
C ASP A 90 -11.17 28.49 -17.20
N GLY A 91 -11.55 27.55 -16.33
CA GLY A 91 -12.58 27.72 -15.30
C GLY A 91 -12.08 27.23 -13.95
N GLU A 92 -12.16 28.12 -12.96
CA GLU A 92 -11.69 27.95 -11.57
C GLU A 92 -12.21 26.70 -10.86
N THR A 93 -11.41 26.14 -9.96
CA THR A 93 -11.90 25.29 -8.87
C THR A 93 -10.94 25.33 -7.67
N ASP A 94 -11.48 25.57 -6.47
CA ASP A 94 -10.79 25.72 -5.16
C ASP A 94 -10.11 24.44 -4.61
N LYS A 95 -9.59 23.59 -5.49
CA LYS A 95 -8.86 22.37 -5.12
C LYS A 95 -7.46 22.47 -5.71
N ILE A 96 -6.44 22.20 -4.89
CA ILE A 96 -5.05 22.14 -5.35
C ILE A 96 -4.87 20.77 -6.01
N ASP A 97 -5.35 20.65 -7.24
CA ASP A 97 -5.15 19.50 -8.08
C ASP A 97 -4.76 19.92 -9.49
N PHE A 98 -4.12 19.01 -10.19
CA PHE A 98 -3.77 19.19 -11.59
C PHE A 98 -3.86 17.84 -12.29
N TYR A 99 -4.08 17.89 -13.59
CA TYR A 99 -3.91 16.72 -14.42
C TYR A 99 -2.65 16.88 -15.25
N LEU A 100 -1.99 15.77 -15.53
CA LEU A 100 -0.77 15.76 -16.31
C LEU A 100 -0.78 14.58 -17.28
N GLN A 101 -0.66 14.89 -18.57
CA GLN A 101 -0.41 13.90 -19.61
C GLN A 101 1.09 13.88 -19.93
N SER A 102 1.84 13.09 -19.18
CA SER A 102 3.30 12.98 -19.31
C SER A 102 3.77 12.08 -20.46
N HIS A 103 2.87 11.35 -21.13
CA HIS A 103 3.23 10.32 -22.12
C HIS A 103 2.50 10.54 -23.44
N SER A 104 3.12 10.05 -24.52
CA SER A 104 2.48 10.00 -25.84
C SER A 104 1.44 8.87 -25.90
N GLY A 105 0.26 9.18 -26.42
CA GLY A 105 -0.79 8.20 -26.67
C GLY A 105 -0.50 7.36 -27.91
N ILE A 106 0.31 6.31 -27.78
CA ILE A 106 0.71 5.44 -28.91
C ILE A 106 -0.51 4.77 -29.55
N LYS A 107 -1.51 4.38 -28.75
CA LYS A 107 -2.75 3.76 -29.22
C LYS A 107 -3.96 4.28 -28.44
N GLY A 108 -4.97 4.74 -29.18
CA GLY A 108 -6.19 5.31 -28.61
C GLY A 108 -5.95 6.68 -27.96
N THR A 109 -6.95 7.17 -27.23
CA THR A 109 -6.86 8.45 -26.52
C THR A 109 -6.06 8.29 -25.23
N ALA A 110 -4.97 9.05 -25.10
CA ALA A 110 -4.18 9.12 -23.87
C ALA A 110 -5.08 9.54 -22.69
N ARG A 111 -4.86 8.90 -21.54
CA ARG A 111 -5.54 9.26 -20.30
C ARG A 111 -4.56 10.10 -19.47
N PRO A 112 -4.82 11.40 -19.26
CA PRO A 112 -4.00 12.18 -18.34
C PRO A 112 -4.15 11.58 -16.95
N THR A 113 -3.12 11.69 -16.12
CA THR A 113 -3.19 11.27 -14.72
C THR A 113 -3.61 12.45 -13.87
N HIS A 114 -4.54 12.24 -12.95
CA HIS A 114 -5.00 13.24 -11.99
C HIS A 114 -4.15 13.21 -10.73
N TYR A 115 -3.63 14.37 -10.33
CA TYR A 115 -2.81 14.56 -9.13
C TYR A 115 -3.55 15.48 -8.18
N PHE A 116 -3.91 14.97 -7.01
CA PHE A 116 -4.60 15.74 -5.98
C PHE A 116 -3.66 15.99 -4.80
N VAL A 117 -3.38 17.25 -4.49
CA VAL A 117 -2.45 17.62 -3.41
C VAL A 117 -3.20 17.65 -2.08
N LEU A 118 -2.90 16.69 -1.19
CA LEU A 118 -3.50 16.62 0.15
C LEU A 118 -2.88 17.63 1.12
N GLU A 119 -1.59 17.85 0.96
CA GLU A 119 -0.77 18.72 1.78
C GLU A 119 0.49 19.10 1.00
N ASN A 120 0.91 20.37 1.07
CA ASN A 120 2.18 20.84 0.53
C ASN A 120 2.85 21.73 1.59
N LYS A 121 3.91 21.21 2.23
CA LYS A 121 4.66 21.92 3.29
C LYS A 121 6.11 22.19 2.92
N VAL A 122 6.55 21.79 1.73
CA VAL A 122 7.91 22.08 1.28
C VAL A 122 8.02 23.58 0.94
N PRO A 123 8.90 24.34 1.63
CA PRO A 123 9.05 25.77 1.37
C PRO A 123 9.48 26.02 -0.08
N GLY A 124 8.83 26.98 -0.74
CA GLY A 124 9.14 27.36 -2.12
C GLY A 124 8.64 26.40 -3.20
N LEU A 125 8.00 25.28 -2.84
CA LEU A 125 7.40 24.36 -3.81
C LEU A 125 6.02 24.85 -4.21
N THR A 126 5.92 25.66 -5.27
CA THR A 126 4.63 26.08 -5.84
C THR A 126 3.92 24.93 -6.55
N LEU A 127 2.66 25.12 -6.93
CA LEU A 127 1.91 24.10 -7.68
C LEU A 127 2.53 23.85 -9.06
N GLU A 128 2.99 24.91 -9.72
CA GLU A 128 3.68 24.86 -11.01
C GLU A 128 4.99 24.08 -10.88
N ALA A 129 5.80 24.40 -9.87
CA ALA A 129 7.05 23.68 -9.61
C ALA A 129 6.81 22.19 -9.28
N LEU A 130 5.75 21.88 -8.53
CA LEU A 130 5.36 20.49 -8.26
C LEU A 130 4.90 19.76 -9.53
N ARG A 131 4.14 20.43 -10.40
CA ARG A 131 3.71 19.88 -11.69
C ARG A 131 4.91 19.57 -12.57
N ASP A 132 5.83 20.52 -12.69
CA ASP A 132 7.02 20.41 -13.55
C ASP A 132 7.95 19.31 -13.00
N LEU A 133 8.18 19.27 -11.68
CA LEU A 133 8.90 18.17 -11.03
C LEU A 133 8.24 16.81 -11.29
N THR A 134 6.91 16.73 -11.18
CA THR A 134 6.16 15.48 -11.43
C THR A 134 6.28 15.04 -12.89
N HIS A 135 6.30 15.99 -13.83
CA HIS A 135 6.53 15.74 -15.24
C HIS A 135 7.94 15.25 -15.50
N ASP A 136 8.97 15.92 -14.99
CA ASP A 136 10.37 15.53 -15.16
C ASP A 136 10.64 14.15 -14.56
N LEU A 137 10.05 13.86 -13.40
CA LEU A 137 10.10 12.53 -12.81
C LEU A 137 9.54 11.47 -13.76
N ALA A 138 8.55 11.74 -14.61
CA ALA A 138 8.01 10.76 -15.56
C ALA A 138 9.05 10.21 -16.55
N TYR A 139 10.18 10.89 -16.74
CA TYR A 139 11.30 10.44 -17.58
C TYR A 139 12.32 9.57 -16.81
N SER A 140 12.18 9.44 -15.49
CA SER A 140 13.10 8.65 -14.65
C SER A 140 12.74 7.17 -14.51
N TYR A 141 11.77 6.68 -15.29
CA TYR A 141 11.40 5.26 -15.26
C TYR A 141 12.41 4.40 -16.02
N VAL A 142 13.19 3.62 -15.28
CA VAL A 142 14.40 2.95 -15.81
C VAL A 142 14.14 1.91 -16.89
N ARG A 143 12.90 1.44 -17.07
CA ARG A 143 12.56 0.41 -18.06
C ARG A 143 12.09 0.97 -19.40
N SER A 144 11.96 2.29 -19.51
CA SER A 144 11.35 2.92 -20.67
C SER A 144 12.21 4.10 -21.11
N MET A 145 12.52 4.13 -22.41
CA MET A 145 13.17 5.29 -23.04
C MET A 145 12.17 6.43 -23.32
N THR A 146 10.88 6.20 -23.08
CA THR A 146 9.81 7.20 -23.21
C THR A 146 9.21 7.52 -21.85
N PRO A 147 8.72 8.74 -21.62
CA PRO A 147 8.10 9.08 -20.36
C PRO A 147 6.86 8.23 -20.09
N VAL A 148 6.69 7.83 -18.84
CA VAL A 148 5.55 7.03 -18.41
C VAL A 148 4.35 7.89 -18.07
N SER A 149 3.17 7.27 -18.08
CA SER A 149 1.88 7.95 -17.89
C SER A 149 1.62 8.59 -16.51
N TYR A 150 2.42 8.25 -15.50
CA TYR A 150 2.33 8.77 -14.14
C TYR A 150 3.69 8.64 -13.45
N VAL A 151 3.90 9.37 -12.36
CA VAL A 151 5.19 9.53 -11.69
C VAL A 151 5.85 8.17 -11.33
N PRO A 152 7.15 7.94 -11.59
CA PRO A 152 7.76 6.62 -11.42
C PRO A 152 7.77 6.04 -10.01
N PRO A 153 7.86 6.81 -8.90
CA PRO A 153 7.76 6.24 -7.55
C PRO A 153 6.48 5.43 -7.32
N THR A 154 5.34 5.89 -7.84
CA THR A 154 4.09 5.10 -7.76
C THR A 154 4.12 3.92 -8.72
N TYR A 155 4.71 4.07 -9.91
CA TYR A 155 4.92 2.95 -10.82
C TYR A 155 5.76 1.83 -10.18
N TYR A 156 6.86 2.17 -9.49
CA TYR A 156 7.69 1.21 -8.77
C TYR A 156 6.93 0.55 -7.62
N ALA A 157 6.10 1.32 -6.90
CA ALA A 157 5.24 0.75 -5.86
C ALA A 157 4.24 -0.26 -6.44
N ASP A 158 3.63 0.04 -7.59
CA ASP A 158 2.73 -0.89 -8.28
C ASP A 158 3.44 -2.18 -8.69
N ARG A 159 4.63 -2.07 -9.27
CA ARG A 159 5.46 -3.24 -9.64
C ARG A 159 5.85 -4.07 -8.43
N LEU A 160 6.19 -3.43 -7.31
CA LEU A 160 6.47 -4.13 -6.07
C LEU A 160 5.22 -4.87 -5.55
N CYS A 161 4.04 -4.27 -5.66
CA CYS A 161 2.78 -4.92 -5.30
C CYS A 161 2.42 -6.08 -6.23
N GLU A 162 2.64 -5.93 -7.55
CA GLU A 162 2.49 -7.02 -8.53
C GLU A 162 3.42 -8.19 -8.20
N ARG A 163 4.68 -7.91 -7.87
CA ARG A 163 5.63 -8.95 -7.46
C ARG A 163 5.23 -9.60 -6.14
N GLY A 164 4.83 -8.82 -5.14
CA GLY A 164 4.32 -9.32 -3.87
C GLY A 164 3.13 -10.28 -4.07
N ARG A 165 2.22 -9.94 -4.99
CA ARG A 165 1.08 -10.79 -5.37
C ARG A 165 1.53 -12.14 -5.93
N LEU A 166 2.64 -12.20 -6.67
CA LEU A 166 3.19 -13.46 -7.17
C LEU A 166 3.72 -14.33 -6.03
N TYR A 167 4.43 -13.74 -5.06
CA TYR A 167 4.94 -14.47 -3.90
C TYR A 167 3.84 -15.08 -3.04
N VAL A 168 2.69 -14.41 -2.93
CA VAL A 168 1.54 -14.90 -2.16
C VAL A 168 0.44 -15.51 -3.05
N ARG A 169 0.72 -15.82 -4.33
CA ARG A 169 -0.27 -16.28 -5.32
C ARG A 169 -1.05 -17.50 -4.81
N ARG A 170 -0.34 -18.44 -4.19
CA ARG A 170 -0.89 -19.66 -3.58
C ARG A 170 -2.08 -19.36 -2.66
N PHE A 171 -1.97 -18.30 -1.86
CA PHE A 171 -2.96 -17.87 -0.89
C PHE A 171 -4.10 -17.04 -1.50
N LEU A 172 -3.88 -16.42 -2.67
CA LEU A 172 -4.84 -15.49 -3.28
C LEU A 172 -5.72 -16.12 -4.37
N VAL A 173 -5.18 -17.04 -5.17
CA VAL A 173 -5.88 -17.54 -6.37
C VAL A 173 -6.75 -18.77 -6.07
N GLY A 174 -6.55 -19.43 -4.91
CA GLY A 174 -7.37 -20.56 -4.51
C GLY A 174 -7.15 -21.83 -5.35
N ASP A 175 -6.00 -21.90 -6.02
CA ASP A 175 -5.58 -23.06 -6.82
C ASP A 175 -5.12 -24.23 -5.92
N ASP A 176 -4.67 -23.94 -4.69
CA ASP A 176 -4.25 -24.95 -3.73
C ASP A 176 -5.45 -25.50 -2.94
N LEU A 177 -5.92 -26.68 -3.35
CA LEU A 177 -7.01 -27.42 -2.71
C LEU A 177 -6.71 -27.75 -1.24
N ASN A 178 -5.48 -28.14 -0.91
CA ASN A 178 -5.12 -28.52 0.45
C ASN A 178 -5.20 -27.30 1.38
N PHE A 179 -4.62 -26.18 0.96
CA PHE A 179 -4.67 -24.95 1.74
C PHE A 179 -6.12 -24.45 1.92
N ARG A 180 -6.97 -24.59 0.90
CA ARG A 180 -8.40 -24.24 1.02
C ARG A 180 -9.12 -25.10 2.06
N MET A 181 -8.87 -26.41 2.06
CA MET A 181 -9.43 -27.30 3.07
C MET A 181 -8.97 -26.93 4.48
N GLU A 182 -7.71 -26.54 4.66
CA GLU A 182 -7.21 -26.04 5.95
C GLU A 182 -7.92 -24.75 6.40
N VAL A 183 -8.12 -23.80 5.49
CA VAL A 183 -8.85 -22.55 5.76
C VAL A 183 -10.30 -22.84 6.14
N ASP A 184 -10.98 -23.71 5.40
CA ASP A 184 -12.37 -24.09 5.67
C ASP A 184 -12.48 -24.80 7.03
N ALA A 185 -11.58 -25.73 7.35
CA ALA A 185 -11.52 -26.39 8.66
C ALA A 185 -11.29 -25.39 9.80
N ALA A 186 -10.38 -24.42 9.62
CA ALA A 186 -10.13 -23.36 10.60
C ALA A 186 -11.36 -22.49 10.82
N ARG A 187 -12.07 -22.14 9.73
CA ARG A 187 -13.31 -21.36 9.77
C ARG A 187 -14.42 -22.10 10.51
N ASP A 188 -14.60 -23.39 10.21
CA ASP A 188 -15.66 -24.21 10.80
C ASP A 188 -15.40 -24.46 12.30
N LYS A 189 -14.13 -24.68 12.68
CA LYS A 189 -13.73 -24.78 14.08
C LYS A 189 -14.07 -23.50 14.86
N LEU A 190 -13.78 -22.33 14.31
CA LEU A 190 -14.04 -21.06 14.98
C LEU A 190 -15.55 -20.75 15.05
N ARG A 191 -16.29 -21.05 13.98
CA ARG A 191 -17.77 -20.95 13.98
C ARG A 191 -18.39 -21.85 15.05
N ALA A 192 -17.91 -23.08 15.20
CA ALA A 192 -18.38 -24.00 16.23
C ALA A 192 -18.09 -23.45 17.64
N GLN A 193 -16.90 -22.91 17.87
CA GLN A 193 -16.53 -22.30 19.16
C GLN A 193 -17.40 -21.09 19.51
N LEU A 194 -17.63 -20.17 18.56
CA LEU A 194 -18.49 -19.01 18.79
C LEU A 194 -19.95 -19.40 18.99
N LYS A 195 -20.43 -20.43 18.28
CA LYS A 195 -21.78 -20.96 18.48
C LYS A 195 -21.98 -21.51 19.89
N VAL A 196 -21.00 -22.23 20.43
CA VAL A 196 -21.03 -22.72 21.83
C VAL A 196 -21.02 -21.54 22.80
N LYS A 197 -20.07 -20.60 22.66
CA LYS A 197 -19.99 -19.40 23.51
C LYS A 197 -21.29 -18.60 23.52
N ARG A 198 -21.89 -18.39 22.35
CA ARG A 198 -23.18 -17.69 22.23
C ARG A 198 -24.30 -18.42 22.96
N LYS A 199 -24.34 -19.75 22.89
CA LYS A 199 -25.32 -20.56 23.62
C LYS A 199 -25.10 -20.48 25.13
N ASP A 200 -23.85 -20.45 25.59
CA ASP A 200 -23.50 -20.30 27.00
C ASP A 200 -23.88 -18.91 27.54
N GLU A 201 -23.68 -17.84 26.75
CA GLU A 201 -23.96 -16.46 27.16
C GLU A 201 -25.44 -16.08 27.12
N PHE A 202 -26.18 -16.56 26.11
CA PHE A 202 -27.56 -16.10 25.85
C PHE A 202 -28.62 -17.21 26.00
N GLY A 203 -28.22 -18.47 26.20
CA GLY A 203 -29.13 -19.61 26.25
C GLY A 203 -29.76 -19.94 24.90
N ASP A 204 -30.78 -20.80 24.92
CA ASP A 204 -31.65 -21.02 23.75
C ASP A 204 -32.70 -19.89 23.71
N ASP A 205 -32.70 -19.09 22.63
CA ASP A 205 -33.65 -17.98 22.43
C ASP A 205 -35.10 -18.52 22.45
N LYS A 206 -35.84 -18.27 23.55
CA LYS A 206 -37.25 -18.71 23.71
C LYS A 206 -38.26 -17.69 23.18
N ASP A 207 -37.85 -16.44 22.96
CA ASP A 207 -38.71 -15.37 22.47
C ASP A 207 -38.26 -14.93 21.08
N GLY A 208 -39.12 -15.12 20.08
CA GLY A 208 -38.88 -14.95 18.64
C GLY A 208 -38.57 -13.52 18.15
N MET A 209 -37.62 -12.81 18.76
CA MET A 209 -37.04 -11.58 18.20
C MET A 209 -35.92 -11.92 17.21
N ILE A 210 -36.34 -12.33 16.00
CA ILE A 210 -35.50 -12.71 14.85
C ILE A 210 -34.33 -11.73 14.60
N GLY A 211 -34.50 -10.44 14.89
CA GLY A 211 -33.49 -9.41 14.64
C GLY A 211 -32.24 -9.46 15.52
N LYS A 212 -32.34 -9.79 16.82
CA LYS A 212 -31.18 -9.76 17.75
C LYS A 212 -30.24 -10.94 17.51
N GLU A 213 -30.80 -12.12 17.27
CA GLU A 213 -30.00 -13.31 16.94
C GLU A 213 -29.27 -13.15 15.60
N GLN A 214 -29.92 -12.54 14.61
CA GLN A 214 -29.33 -12.27 13.30
C GLN A 214 -28.15 -11.29 13.39
N ILE A 215 -28.25 -10.25 14.23
CA ILE A 215 -27.14 -9.31 14.51
C ILE A 215 -25.97 -10.05 15.16
N ARG A 216 -26.22 -10.91 16.15
CA ARG A 216 -25.18 -11.69 16.83
C ARG A 216 -24.45 -12.64 15.87
N LYS A 217 -25.20 -13.40 15.05
CA LYS A 217 -24.63 -14.27 14.01
C LYS A 217 -23.76 -13.50 13.00
N ARG A 218 -24.14 -12.26 12.66
CA ARG A 218 -23.34 -11.40 11.79
C ARG A 218 -22.04 -10.96 12.46
N MET A 219 -22.09 -10.56 13.74
CA MET A 219 -20.91 -10.22 14.52
C MET A 219 -19.96 -11.42 14.70
N ASP A 220 -20.51 -12.62 14.89
CA ASP A 220 -19.73 -13.86 14.94
C ASP A 220 -19.01 -14.08 13.61
N GLU A 221 -19.71 -13.94 12.48
CA GLU A 221 -19.11 -14.10 11.16
C GLU A 221 -18.04 -13.03 10.85
N ASP A 222 -18.24 -11.78 11.28
CA ASP A 222 -17.22 -10.73 11.19
C ASP A 222 -15.97 -11.07 12.01
N THR A 223 -16.17 -11.66 13.21
CA THR A 223 -15.09 -12.13 14.08
C THR A 223 -14.35 -13.30 13.43
N VAL A 224 -15.09 -14.27 12.88
CA VAL A 224 -14.52 -15.41 12.14
C VAL A 224 -13.66 -14.93 10.99
N ASN A 225 -14.19 -14.04 10.15
CA ASN A 225 -13.46 -13.50 9.01
C ASN A 225 -12.20 -12.75 9.44
N LYS A 226 -12.26 -11.98 10.53
CA LYS A 226 -11.11 -11.26 11.07
C LYS A 226 -10.02 -12.20 11.56
N ASP A 227 -10.38 -13.22 12.34
CA ASP A 227 -9.43 -14.13 12.97
C ASP A 227 -8.84 -15.13 11.97
N VAL A 228 -9.65 -15.67 11.06
CA VAL A 228 -9.18 -16.51 9.95
C VAL A 228 -8.24 -15.71 9.06
N LYS A 229 -8.57 -14.46 8.73
CA LYS A 229 -7.66 -13.59 7.96
C LYS A 229 -6.32 -13.38 8.67
N LYS A 230 -6.34 -13.17 10.00
CA LYS A 230 -5.12 -13.05 10.79
C LYS A 230 -4.30 -14.34 10.75
N TRP A 231 -4.94 -15.49 10.93
CA TRP A 231 -4.29 -16.80 10.87
C TRP A 231 -3.66 -17.06 9.49
N VAL A 232 -4.40 -16.81 8.40
CA VAL A 232 -3.87 -16.91 7.03
C VAL A 232 -2.67 -16.00 6.84
N PHE A 233 -2.71 -14.77 7.37
CA PHE A 233 -1.60 -13.83 7.26
C PHE A 233 -0.34 -14.30 7.99
N GLU A 234 -0.47 -14.94 9.15
CA GLU A 234 0.66 -15.55 9.84
C GLU A 234 1.24 -16.73 9.03
N LYS A 235 0.39 -17.57 8.41
CA LYS A 235 0.87 -18.61 7.48
C LYS A 235 1.61 -18.05 6.26
N ILE A 236 1.12 -16.94 5.71
CA ILE A 236 1.81 -16.23 4.63
C ILE A 236 3.20 -15.77 5.12
N LYS A 237 3.31 -15.18 6.30
CA LYS A 237 4.61 -14.75 6.85
C LYS A 237 5.57 -15.91 7.06
N GLU A 238 5.09 -17.03 7.62
CA GLU A 238 5.90 -18.24 7.81
C GLU A 238 6.48 -18.73 6.48
N GLU A 239 5.66 -18.80 5.43
CA GLU A 239 6.12 -19.24 4.10
C GLU A 239 7.03 -18.20 3.43
N PHE A 240 6.68 -16.91 3.53
CA PHE A 240 7.46 -15.81 2.96
C PHE A 240 8.85 -15.69 3.60
N ASN A 241 8.95 -15.87 4.92
CA ASN A 241 10.20 -15.77 5.66
C ASN A 241 11.02 -17.07 5.67
N ARG A 242 10.43 -18.20 5.22
CA ARG A 242 11.13 -19.50 5.15
C ARG A 242 12.49 -19.42 4.44
N TYR A 243 12.63 -18.52 3.47
CA TYR A 243 13.85 -18.35 2.68
C TYR A 243 14.77 -17.21 3.18
N GLY A 244 14.41 -16.50 4.25
CA GLY A 244 15.12 -15.31 4.73
C GLY A 244 16.33 -15.60 5.65
N ASP A 245 16.35 -16.75 6.33
CA ASP A 245 17.34 -17.07 7.38
C ASP A 245 18.66 -17.67 6.86
N GLY A 246 19.12 -17.27 5.67
CA GLY A 246 20.45 -17.64 5.16
C GLY A 246 20.59 -19.08 4.63
N GLY A 247 19.47 -19.80 4.46
CA GLY A 247 19.46 -21.04 3.70
C GLY A 247 19.66 -20.74 2.23
N ASP A 248 20.90 -20.83 1.74
CA ASP A 248 21.23 -21.08 0.33
C ASP A 248 20.72 -22.48 -0.04
N GLY A 249 19.42 -22.73 0.10
CA GLY A 249 18.80 -23.91 -0.46
C GLY A 249 19.08 -23.84 -1.94
N GLY A 250 19.99 -24.69 -2.42
CA GLY A 250 20.26 -24.97 -3.83
C GLY A 250 19.05 -25.61 -4.51
N GLY A 251 17.85 -25.11 -4.21
CA GLY A 251 16.61 -25.35 -4.90
C GLY A 251 16.50 -24.37 -6.05
N ASP A 252 16.16 -24.94 -7.18
CA ASP A 252 15.98 -24.31 -8.48
C ASP A 252 15.37 -22.89 -8.40
N VAL A 253 15.99 -21.96 -9.13
CA VAL A 253 15.65 -20.52 -9.22
C VAL A 253 14.22 -20.30 -9.75
N GLY A 254 13.53 -21.37 -10.16
CA GLY A 254 12.17 -21.39 -10.69
C GLY A 254 11.00 -21.33 -9.68
N GLN A 255 11.23 -21.41 -8.35
CA GLN A 255 10.11 -21.52 -7.37
C GLN A 255 9.69 -20.21 -6.66
N GLY A 256 10.07 -19.03 -7.16
CA GLY A 256 9.54 -17.77 -6.63
C GLY A 256 10.04 -17.39 -5.23
N ASN A 257 11.27 -17.76 -4.88
CA ASN A 257 11.94 -17.32 -3.65
C ASN A 257 12.06 -15.77 -3.62
N PRO A 258 11.42 -15.07 -2.64
CA PRO A 258 11.46 -13.62 -2.55
C PRO A 258 12.81 -13.05 -2.08
N TRP A 259 13.71 -13.89 -1.57
CA TRP A 259 15.01 -13.53 -1.01
C TRP A 259 16.20 -14.09 -1.79
N GLY A 260 15.97 -14.69 -2.96
CA GLY A 260 17.04 -15.28 -3.76
C GLY A 260 18.11 -14.25 -4.13
N ARG A 261 19.40 -14.61 -4.06
CA ARG A 261 20.51 -13.69 -4.43
C ARG A 261 20.40 -13.13 -5.85
N GLU A 262 19.78 -13.90 -6.73
CA GLU A 262 19.55 -13.58 -8.13
C GLU A 262 18.35 -12.62 -8.34
N LEU A 263 17.61 -12.26 -7.28
CA LEU A 263 16.45 -11.38 -7.40
C LEU A 263 16.82 -10.04 -8.05
N GLY A 264 17.99 -9.49 -7.70
CA GLY A 264 18.53 -8.26 -8.31
C GLY A 264 18.76 -8.40 -9.82
N LYS A 265 19.07 -9.60 -10.33
CA LYS A 265 19.19 -9.88 -11.76
C LYS A 265 17.82 -10.00 -12.44
N THR A 266 16.78 -10.40 -11.70
CA THR A 266 15.38 -10.38 -12.18
C THR A 266 14.71 -9.01 -12.05
N MET A 267 15.19 -8.13 -11.17
CA MET A 267 14.65 -6.78 -10.97
C MET A 267 15.01 -5.83 -12.10
N PHE A 268 16.09 -6.08 -12.86
CA PHE A 268 16.34 -5.36 -14.12
C PHE A 268 15.23 -5.58 -15.17
N TRP A 269 14.40 -6.61 -14.98
CA TRP A 269 13.22 -6.90 -15.80
C TRP A 269 11.90 -6.42 -15.17
N MET A 270 11.92 -5.63 -14.08
CA MET A 270 10.74 -5.06 -13.41
C MET A 270 10.70 -3.55 -13.30
#